data_AF-A0A2G6VZZ7-F1
#
_entry.id   AF-A0A2G6VZZ7-F1
#
_cell.length_a   1.000
_cell.length_b   1.000
_cell.length_c   1.000
_cell.angle_alpha   90.00
_cell.angle_beta   90.00
_cell.angle_gamma   90.00
#
_symmetry.space_group_name_H-M   'P 1'
#
loop_
_entity.id
_entity.type
_entity.pdbx_description
1 polymer ?
#
loop_
_entity_poly.entity_id
_entity_poly.type
_entity_poly.pdbx_seq_one_letter_code
_entity_poly.pdbx_strand_id
1 'polypeptide(L)'
;MKNFNRLFTILQLLLLTNSIFCTAQKNETPATPLNESFKIAFGSCAHQDKEQPMLQKAVKLNPDLFIYLGDNIYGDTRDMNVLKNKYEKLASKAEFQELKKSTKILSVWDDHDFGENDKGRHYPFKKESKEIFMNFWEVPQNSERRTHDGIYGSEYVKLGDKTLQIIMLDTRTFRDDLLKNEPKNSAYKNDYVPYTKKDSTILGNKQWKWLENELSKKADIRIIASSLQFGHEYNGYESWTNMPHEQAKFVDLIAKTKANGVVFISGDVHWGEISKMKTNNSYPLYDVTSSGITQTWTSTESNKNRIGDVIIQNNIGLIEIFYKDKEPLIKLNLFDKNGIVSNHNFLLSEISFN
;
A
#
# COMPACT_ATOMS: atom_id res chain seq x y z
N MET A 1 52.64 57.32 -74.46
CA MET A 1 53.04 57.80 -73.11
C MET A 1 52.62 56.70 -72.14
N LYS A 2 53.58 55.89 -71.65
CA LYS A 2 54.18 55.95 -70.29
C LYS A 2 53.11 55.87 -69.19
N ASN A 3 53.17 55.09 -68.12
CA ASN A 3 54.09 54.11 -67.54
C ASN A 3 53.34 53.60 -66.26
N PHE A 4 53.25 52.29 -66.02
CA PHE A 4 53.95 51.56 -64.94
C PHE A 4 53.70 51.97 -63.48
N ASN A 5 53.22 51.02 -62.65
CA ASN A 5 53.86 50.48 -61.42
C ASN A 5 52.88 49.51 -60.68
N ARG A 6 53.24 48.23 -60.43
CA ARG A 6 53.97 47.67 -59.25
C ARG A 6 53.22 47.92 -57.92
N LEU A 7 53.09 47.03 -56.93
CA LEU A 7 53.48 45.65 -56.63
C LEU A 7 52.79 45.32 -55.26
N PHE A 8 52.40 44.06 -55.03
CA PHE A 8 52.12 43.33 -53.77
C PHE A 8 52.05 44.03 -52.39
N THR A 9 51.06 43.63 -51.54
CA THR A 9 51.29 43.04 -50.20
C THR A 9 50.04 42.28 -49.67
N ILE A 10 50.24 40.97 -49.43
CA ILE A 10 49.73 40.01 -48.41
C ILE A 10 48.78 40.55 -47.31
N LEU A 11 47.67 39.84 -46.97
CA LEU A 11 47.38 39.24 -45.63
C LEU A 11 45.99 38.51 -45.50
N GLN A 12 46.05 37.27 -45.00
CA GLN A 12 45.18 36.56 -44.02
C GLN A 12 43.83 35.86 -44.32
N LEU A 13 43.81 34.58 -43.85
CA LEU A 13 42.74 33.78 -43.20
C LEU A 13 41.52 33.36 -44.06
N LEU A 14 40.97 32.14 -44.05
CA LEU A 14 40.87 31.08 -43.04
C LEU A 14 40.81 29.69 -43.72
N LEU A 15 41.49 28.71 -43.12
CA LEU A 15 41.30 27.28 -43.32
C LEU A 15 40.14 26.81 -42.43
N LEU A 16 39.16 26.10 -43.00
CA LEU A 16 38.22 25.26 -42.25
C LEU A 16 38.28 23.84 -42.81
N THR A 17 39.07 23.02 -42.13
CA THR A 17 39.08 21.57 -42.29
C THR A 17 37.90 20.97 -41.52
N ASN A 18 36.94 20.37 -42.24
CA ASN A 18 35.87 19.58 -41.63
C ASN A 18 36.40 18.22 -41.20
N SER A 19 36.76 18.11 -39.93
CA SER A 19 37.03 16.84 -39.25
C SER A 19 35.71 16.14 -38.96
N ILE A 20 35.43 15.05 -39.66
CA ILE A 20 34.31 14.15 -39.37
C ILE A 20 34.67 13.39 -38.09
N PHE A 21 34.15 13.84 -36.95
CA PHE A 21 34.16 13.06 -35.71
C PHE A 21 33.15 11.94 -35.84
N CYS A 22 33.65 10.72 -36.02
CA CYS A 22 32.89 9.49 -35.87
C CYS A 22 32.64 9.30 -34.36
N THR A 23 31.52 9.80 -33.85
CA THR A 23 31.05 9.48 -32.51
C THR A 23 30.49 8.08 -32.54
N ALA A 24 31.22 7.14 -31.92
CA ALA A 24 30.71 5.82 -31.60
C ALA A 24 29.51 5.98 -30.67
N GLN A 25 28.31 5.95 -31.26
CA GLN A 25 27.06 5.78 -30.52
C GLN A 25 27.19 4.45 -29.77
N LYS A 26 27.24 4.52 -28.43
CA LYS A 26 27.09 3.34 -27.58
C LYS A 26 25.78 2.70 -28.00
N ASN A 27 25.86 1.53 -28.63
CA ASN A 27 24.72 0.68 -28.89
C ASN A 27 24.02 0.46 -27.54
N GLU A 28 22.86 1.11 -27.39
CA GLU A 28 21.89 0.74 -26.37
C GLU A 28 21.62 -0.76 -26.56
N THR A 29 21.82 -1.50 -25.48
CA THR A 29 21.44 -2.91 -25.43
C THR A 29 19.94 -2.96 -25.70
N PRO A 30 19.45 -3.76 -26.67
CA PRO A 30 18.02 -3.88 -26.91
C PRO A 30 17.33 -4.28 -25.61
N ALA A 31 16.35 -3.47 -25.17
CA ALA A 31 15.50 -3.80 -24.04
C ALA A 31 14.89 -5.18 -24.27
N THR A 32 15.30 -6.17 -23.48
CA THR A 32 14.73 -7.51 -23.55
C THR A 32 13.27 -7.43 -23.11
N PRO A 33 12.27 -7.62 -23.99
CA PRO A 33 10.89 -7.58 -23.59
C PRO A 33 10.46 -9.00 -23.18
N LEU A 34 10.36 -9.23 -21.88
CA LEU A 34 9.58 -10.33 -21.29
C LEU A 34 8.83 -9.79 -20.05
N ASN A 35 8.03 -8.74 -20.26
CA ASN A 35 7.27 -8.01 -19.23
C ASN A 35 6.04 -8.79 -18.73
N GLU A 36 6.26 -9.98 -18.15
CA GLU A 36 5.23 -10.58 -17.32
C GLU A 36 5.37 -10.00 -15.90
N SER A 37 4.38 -9.20 -15.50
CA SER A 37 4.28 -8.67 -14.15
C SER A 37 3.04 -9.22 -13.46
N PHE A 38 3.14 -9.39 -12.14
CA PHE A 38 1.97 -9.62 -11.29
C PHE A 38 1.53 -8.29 -10.70
N LYS A 39 0.27 -7.93 -10.90
CA LYS A 39 -0.30 -6.63 -10.57
C LYS A 39 -1.30 -6.75 -9.42
N ILE A 40 -1.04 -6.00 -8.35
CA ILE A 40 -1.88 -5.94 -7.17
C ILE A 40 -2.41 -4.52 -7.04
N ALA A 41 -3.67 -4.32 -7.38
CA ALA A 41 -4.37 -3.06 -7.09
C ALA A 41 -4.96 -3.10 -5.67
N PHE A 42 -5.09 -1.97 -5.01
CA PHE A 42 -5.65 -1.90 -3.66
C PHE A 42 -6.17 -0.51 -3.31
N GLY A 43 -7.07 -0.45 -2.33
CA GLY A 43 -7.55 0.80 -1.75
C GLY A 43 -8.51 0.58 -0.57
N SER A 44 -8.81 1.66 0.15
CA SER A 44 -9.77 1.72 1.26
C SER A 44 -10.73 2.93 1.14
N CYS A 45 -11.65 3.05 2.10
CA CYS A 45 -12.53 4.21 2.28
C CYS A 45 -13.50 4.42 1.10
N ALA A 46 -14.29 3.37 0.86
CA ALA A 46 -15.25 3.21 -0.22
C ALA A 46 -16.70 3.30 0.29
N HIS A 47 -17.20 4.52 0.49
CA HIS A 47 -18.56 4.73 0.97
C HIS A 47 -19.62 4.21 0.00
N GLN A 48 -20.42 3.26 0.47
CA GLN A 48 -21.43 2.54 -0.32
C GLN A 48 -22.50 3.45 -0.93
N ASP A 49 -22.73 4.64 -0.37
CA ASP A 49 -23.70 5.59 -0.93
C ASP A 49 -23.12 6.51 -2.03
N LYS A 50 -21.80 6.53 -2.24
CA LYS A 50 -21.13 7.36 -3.26
C LYS A 50 -20.88 6.57 -4.56
N GLU A 51 -20.68 7.26 -5.68
CA GLU A 51 -20.09 6.66 -6.88
C GLU A 51 -18.63 6.26 -6.59
N GLN A 52 -18.14 5.21 -7.24
CA GLN A 52 -16.80 4.66 -6.98
C GLN A 52 -15.92 4.64 -8.24
N PRO A 53 -15.62 5.81 -8.85
CA PRO A 53 -14.89 5.89 -10.11
C PRO A 53 -13.45 5.33 -10.01
N MET A 54 -12.85 5.31 -8.82
CA MET A 54 -11.54 4.71 -8.63
C MET A 54 -11.54 3.18 -8.76
N LEU A 55 -12.68 2.51 -8.56
CA LEU A 55 -12.79 1.08 -8.90
C LEU A 55 -12.78 0.86 -10.41
N GLN A 56 -13.44 1.71 -11.20
CA GLN A 56 -13.34 1.65 -12.67
C GLN A 56 -11.90 1.92 -13.14
N LYS A 57 -11.19 2.84 -12.47
CA LYS A 57 -9.76 3.05 -12.72
C LYS A 57 -8.98 1.77 -12.42
N ALA A 58 -9.24 1.11 -11.30
CA ALA A 58 -8.60 -0.16 -10.95
C ALA A 58 -8.85 -1.24 -12.01
N VAL A 59 -10.09 -1.41 -12.48
CA VAL A 59 -10.43 -2.35 -13.56
C VAL A 59 -9.59 -2.07 -14.82
N LYS A 60 -9.45 -0.80 -15.21
CA LYS A 60 -8.65 -0.41 -16.40
C LYS A 60 -7.14 -0.67 -16.25
N LEU A 61 -6.64 -0.78 -15.01
CA LEU A 61 -5.23 -1.18 -14.77
C LEU A 61 -5.01 -2.68 -15.00
N ASN A 62 -6.09 -3.46 -15.17
CA ASN A 62 -6.11 -4.90 -15.38
C ASN A 62 -5.24 -5.66 -14.35
N PRO A 63 -5.54 -5.52 -13.04
CA PRO A 63 -4.80 -6.20 -11.99
C PRO A 63 -5.14 -7.69 -11.92
N ASP A 64 -4.17 -8.51 -11.52
CA ASP A 64 -4.37 -9.93 -11.22
C ASP A 64 -5.10 -10.13 -9.88
N LEU A 65 -4.93 -9.16 -8.97
CA LEU A 65 -5.52 -9.15 -7.65
C LEU A 65 -5.93 -7.73 -7.25
N PHE A 66 -7.11 -7.60 -6.64
CA PHE A 66 -7.52 -6.40 -5.94
C PHE A 66 -7.61 -6.67 -4.43
N ILE A 67 -7.05 -5.79 -3.60
CA ILE A 67 -7.13 -5.89 -2.14
C ILE A 67 -7.88 -4.69 -1.57
N TYR A 68 -9.02 -4.95 -0.96
CA TYR A 68 -9.73 -4.00 -0.11
C TYR A 68 -9.04 -3.90 1.25
N LEU A 69 -8.67 -2.69 1.65
CA LEU A 69 -7.90 -2.43 2.87
C LEU A 69 -8.76 -1.95 4.05
N GLY A 70 -10.08 -2.07 3.96
CA GLY A 70 -10.98 -1.60 5.00
C GLY A 70 -11.72 -0.34 4.61
N ASP A 71 -12.66 0.07 5.47
CA ASP A 71 -13.75 0.98 5.14
C ASP A 71 -14.38 0.67 3.79
N ASN A 72 -14.62 -0.62 3.55
CA ASN A 72 -15.23 -1.09 2.31
C ASN A 72 -16.68 -0.63 2.24
N ILE A 73 -17.27 -0.40 3.42
CA ILE A 73 -18.51 0.32 3.66
C ILE A 73 -18.34 1.19 4.92
N TYR A 74 -19.18 2.22 5.05
CA TYR A 74 -19.28 3.02 6.27
C TYR A 74 -20.37 2.44 7.16
N GLY A 75 -20.00 1.41 7.93
CA GLY A 75 -20.89 0.45 8.58
C GLY A 75 -21.41 0.82 9.96
N ASP A 76 -21.00 1.93 10.59
CA ASP A 76 -21.25 2.25 12.01
C ASP A 76 -22.66 1.92 12.48
N THR A 77 -22.78 0.87 13.29
CA THR A 77 -24.07 0.35 13.73
C THR A 77 -23.89 -0.71 14.81
N ARG A 78 -24.93 -0.90 15.63
CA ARG A 78 -25.11 -2.11 16.47
C ARG A 78 -26.24 -3.01 15.96
N ASP A 79 -26.88 -2.63 14.87
CA ASP A 79 -27.91 -3.41 14.17
C ASP A 79 -27.29 -4.12 12.96
N MET A 80 -27.21 -5.44 13.02
CA MET A 80 -26.58 -6.28 12.00
C MET A 80 -27.37 -6.32 10.67
N ASN A 81 -28.67 -5.99 10.68
CA ASN A 81 -29.42 -5.81 9.44
C ASN A 81 -28.97 -4.53 8.72
N VAL A 82 -28.68 -3.46 9.47
CA VAL A 82 -28.13 -2.22 8.89
C VAL A 82 -26.76 -2.49 8.27
N LEU A 83 -25.89 -3.23 8.96
CA LEU A 83 -24.57 -3.59 8.44
C LEU A 83 -24.68 -4.41 7.15
N LYS A 84 -25.52 -5.45 7.17
CA LYS A 84 -25.79 -6.29 5.99
C LYS A 84 -26.34 -5.47 4.81
N ASN A 85 -27.31 -4.60 5.04
CA ASN A 85 -27.89 -3.75 4.00
C ASN A 85 -26.85 -2.79 3.39
N LYS A 86 -25.88 -2.30 4.16
CA LYS A 86 -24.79 -1.46 3.64
C LYS A 86 -23.86 -2.26 2.71
N TYR A 87 -23.57 -3.53 3.04
CA TYR A 87 -22.87 -4.42 2.11
C TYR A 87 -23.69 -4.73 0.86
N GLU A 88 -25.00 -4.95 0.99
CA GLU A 88 -25.89 -5.13 -0.17
C GLU A 88 -25.88 -3.91 -1.10
N LYS A 89 -25.81 -2.69 -0.54
CA LYS A 89 -25.60 -1.46 -1.33
C LYS A 89 -24.28 -1.49 -2.10
N LEU A 90 -23.16 -1.89 -1.48
CA LEU A 90 -21.89 -2.04 -2.19
C LEU A 90 -22.01 -3.09 -3.31
N ALA A 91 -22.60 -4.25 -3.05
CA ALA A 91 -22.82 -5.29 -4.07
C ALA A 91 -23.68 -4.82 -5.26
N SER A 92 -24.55 -3.82 -5.06
CA SER A 92 -25.37 -3.25 -6.11
C SER A 92 -24.64 -2.26 -7.03
N LYS A 93 -23.43 -1.82 -6.66
CA LYS A 93 -22.65 -0.84 -7.46
C LYS A 93 -22.13 -1.48 -8.73
N ALA A 94 -22.34 -0.80 -9.86
CA ALA A 94 -21.86 -1.26 -11.16
C ALA A 94 -20.32 -1.37 -11.17
N GLU A 95 -19.63 -0.42 -10.55
CA GLU A 95 -18.17 -0.40 -10.47
C GLU A 95 -17.62 -1.57 -9.64
N PHE A 96 -18.32 -1.94 -8.56
CA PHE A 96 -17.98 -3.12 -7.75
C PHE A 96 -18.24 -4.42 -8.52
N GLN A 97 -19.39 -4.53 -9.19
CA GLN A 97 -19.75 -5.71 -9.99
C GLN A 97 -18.76 -5.93 -11.14
N GLU A 98 -18.33 -4.86 -11.80
CA GLU A 98 -17.32 -4.91 -12.86
C GLU A 98 -15.98 -5.42 -12.32
N LEU A 99 -15.50 -4.85 -11.20
CA LEU A 99 -14.27 -5.30 -10.54
C LEU A 99 -14.34 -6.77 -10.11
N LYS A 100 -15.45 -7.18 -9.48
CA LYS A 100 -15.66 -8.57 -9.03
C LYS A 100 -15.68 -9.56 -10.21
N LYS A 101 -16.16 -9.12 -11.38
CA LYS A 101 -16.17 -9.94 -12.59
C LYS A 101 -14.79 -10.07 -13.23
N SER A 102 -13.95 -9.04 -13.15
CA SER A 102 -12.66 -9.00 -13.85
C SER A 102 -11.48 -9.53 -13.03
N THR A 103 -11.56 -9.47 -11.70
CA THR A 103 -10.38 -9.58 -10.84
C THR A 103 -10.68 -10.37 -9.56
N LYS A 104 -9.72 -11.21 -9.11
CA LYS A 104 -9.81 -11.84 -7.78
C LYS A 104 -9.75 -10.76 -6.70
N ILE A 105 -10.71 -10.76 -5.78
CA ILE A 105 -10.74 -9.81 -4.68
C ILE A 105 -10.33 -10.50 -3.36
N LEU A 106 -9.43 -9.87 -2.64
CA LEU A 106 -9.18 -10.13 -1.21
C LEU A 106 -9.60 -8.90 -0.41
N SER A 107 -9.87 -9.10 0.88
CA SER A 107 -10.33 -8.02 1.75
C SER A 107 -9.91 -8.21 3.19
N VAL A 108 -9.55 -7.07 3.80
CA VAL A 108 -9.59 -6.83 5.24
C VAL A 108 -10.65 -5.77 5.54
N TRP A 109 -10.98 -5.59 6.82
CA TRP A 109 -11.87 -4.54 7.28
C TRP A 109 -11.10 -3.39 7.92
N ASP A 110 -11.78 -2.27 8.12
CA ASP A 110 -11.43 -1.30 9.14
C ASP A 110 -12.56 -1.12 10.15
N ASP A 111 -12.50 -0.08 10.99
CA ASP A 111 -13.50 0.22 12.02
C ASP A 111 -14.92 0.35 11.48
N HIS A 112 -15.10 1.01 10.34
CA HIS A 112 -16.45 1.21 9.84
C HIS A 112 -17.10 -0.09 9.38
N ASP A 113 -16.37 -1.00 8.72
CA ASP A 113 -16.83 -2.37 8.43
C ASP A 113 -17.01 -3.19 9.72
N PHE A 114 -16.11 -3.00 10.69
CA PHE A 114 -16.09 -3.72 11.96
C PHE A 114 -17.31 -3.38 12.81
N GLY A 115 -17.74 -2.11 12.79
CA GLY A 115 -19.06 -1.68 13.24
C GLY A 115 -19.12 -0.34 13.96
N GLU A 116 -18.00 0.28 14.36
CA GLU A 116 -17.97 1.60 15.02
C GLU A 116 -16.58 2.25 14.89
N ASN A 117 -16.55 3.54 14.55
CA ASN A 117 -15.35 4.37 14.47
C ASN A 117 -14.36 4.17 15.64
N ASP A 118 -13.09 3.95 15.31
CA ASP A 118 -11.97 3.72 16.22
C ASP A 118 -12.18 2.61 17.26
N LYS A 119 -13.15 1.71 17.06
CA LYS A 119 -13.35 0.59 18.00
C LYS A 119 -12.46 -0.59 17.68
N GLY A 120 -11.99 -1.21 18.76
CA GLY A 120 -11.29 -2.48 18.74
C GLY A 120 -12.03 -3.55 19.54
N ARG A 121 -11.30 -4.29 20.38
CA ARG A 121 -11.79 -5.49 21.08
C ARG A 121 -13.07 -5.32 21.90
N HIS A 122 -13.42 -4.09 22.29
CA HIS A 122 -14.57 -3.77 23.14
C HIS A 122 -15.88 -3.59 22.38
N TYR A 123 -15.87 -3.62 21.04
CA TYR A 123 -17.10 -3.62 20.25
C TYR A 123 -17.88 -4.95 20.45
N PRO A 124 -19.17 -4.90 20.86
CA PRO A 124 -19.89 -6.10 21.29
C PRO A 124 -20.28 -7.05 20.15
N PHE A 125 -20.49 -6.55 18.92
CA PHE A 125 -20.99 -7.36 17.79
C PHE A 125 -19.90 -7.82 16.82
N LYS A 126 -18.64 -7.88 17.26
CA LYS A 126 -17.50 -8.25 16.39
C LYS A 126 -17.62 -9.64 15.76
N LYS A 127 -18.32 -10.58 16.39
CA LYS A 127 -18.53 -11.94 15.84
C LYS A 127 -19.57 -11.90 14.70
N GLU A 128 -20.63 -11.14 14.90
CA GLU A 128 -21.70 -10.95 13.93
C GLU A 128 -21.21 -10.15 12.72
N SER A 129 -20.44 -9.06 12.95
CA SER A 129 -19.75 -8.32 11.89
C SER A 129 -18.82 -9.24 11.10
N LYS A 130 -18.06 -10.12 11.77
CA LYS A 130 -17.22 -11.13 11.11
C LYS A 130 -18.02 -12.06 10.20
N GLU A 131 -19.15 -12.59 10.67
CA GLU A 131 -19.95 -13.50 9.84
C GLU A 131 -20.52 -12.79 8.61
N ILE A 132 -21.01 -11.55 8.77
CA ILE A 132 -21.47 -10.73 7.64
C ILE A 132 -20.33 -10.47 6.64
N PHE A 133 -19.17 -10.04 7.14
CA PHE A 133 -17.99 -9.77 6.33
C PHE A 133 -17.56 -11.01 5.54
N MET A 134 -17.39 -12.15 6.22
CA MET A 134 -16.95 -13.41 5.61
C MET A 134 -17.94 -13.92 4.56
N ASN A 135 -19.25 -13.71 4.78
CA ASN A 135 -20.28 -14.12 3.83
C ASN A 135 -20.34 -13.18 2.62
N PHE A 136 -20.26 -11.86 2.82
CA PHE A 136 -20.24 -10.90 1.72
C PHE A 136 -19.06 -11.11 0.77
N TRP A 137 -17.87 -11.33 1.34
CA TRP A 137 -16.65 -11.61 0.58
C TRP A 137 -16.51 -13.06 0.12
N GLU A 138 -17.56 -13.87 0.30
CA GLU A 138 -17.62 -15.27 -0.16
C GLU A 138 -16.45 -16.12 0.32
N VAL A 139 -15.95 -15.85 1.55
CA VAL A 139 -14.86 -16.61 2.13
C VAL A 139 -15.33 -18.05 2.34
N PRO A 140 -14.62 -19.07 1.79
CA PRO A 140 -15.07 -20.45 1.82
C PRO A 140 -15.40 -20.94 3.24
N GLN A 141 -16.43 -21.79 3.36
CA GLN A 141 -16.87 -22.32 4.65
C GLN A 141 -15.80 -23.15 5.37
N ASN A 142 -14.89 -23.77 4.62
CA ASN A 142 -13.74 -24.53 5.13
C ASN A 142 -12.47 -23.67 5.32
N SER A 143 -12.53 -22.35 5.13
CA SER A 143 -11.38 -21.47 5.34
C SER A 143 -10.97 -21.45 6.81
N GLU A 144 -9.66 -21.56 7.08
CA GLU A 144 -9.09 -21.38 8.42
C GLU A 144 -9.50 -20.04 9.05
N ARG A 145 -9.72 -19.00 8.22
CA ARG A 145 -10.21 -17.69 8.68
C ARG A 145 -11.53 -17.79 9.45
N ARG A 146 -12.34 -18.83 9.23
CA ARG A 146 -13.60 -19.07 9.96
C ARG A 146 -13.41 -19.83 11.28
N THR A 147 -12.24 -20.40 11.55
CA THR A 147 -12.00 -21.26 12.72
C THR A 147 -11.37 -20.55 13.92
N HIS A 148 -11.04 -19.27 13.82
CA HIS A 148 -10.48 -18.46 14.91
C HIS A 148 -11.22 -17.13 15.07
N ASP A 149 -10.90 -16.32 16.09
CA ASP A 149 -11.44 -14.96 16.20
C ASP A 149 -10.79 -14.04 15.16
N GLY A 150 -11.51 -13.02 14.68
CA GLY A 150 -11.00 -12.05 13.70
C GLY A 150 -10.91 -12.59 12.27
N ILE A 151 -10.50 -11.74 11.33
CA ILE A 151 -10.58 -12.04 9.89
C ILE A 151 -9.24 -12.26 9.20
N TYR A 152 -8.14 -12.24 9.95
CA TYR A 152 -6.79 -12.36 9.42
C TYR A 152 -6.55 -13.71 8.74
N GLY A 153 -5.62 -13.75 7.80
CA GLY A 153 -5.30 -14.95 7.01
C GLY A 153 -4.19 -14.70 5.99
N SER A 154 -3.81 -15.74 5.25
CA SER A 154 -2.78 -15.61 4.21
C SER A 154 -3.16 -16.35 2.92
N GLU A 155 -2.63 -15.87 1.80
CA GLU A 155 -2.77 -16.45 0.48
C GLU A 155 -1.38 -16.56 -0.17
N TYR A 156 -1.19 -17.55 -1.03
CA TYR A 156 0.06 -17.76 -1.74
C TYR A 156 -0.18 -17.80 -3.25
N VAL A 157 0.70 -17.11 -3.99
CA VAL A 157 0.70 -17.09 -5.46
C VAL A 157 2.08 -17.50 -5.95
N LYS A 158 2.11 -18.43 -6.92
CA LYS A 158 3.34 -18.81 -7.61
C LYS A 158 3.58 -17.87 -8.79
N LEU A 159 4.76 -17.26 -8.80
CA LEU A 159 5.22 -16.31 -9.82
C LEU A 159 6.48 -16.89 -10.48
N GLY A 160 6.30 -17.86 -11.39
CA GLY A 160 7.42 -18.66 -11.87
C GLY A 160 8.03 -19.52 -10.76
N ASP A 161 9.33 -19.34 -10.50
CA ASP A 161 10.05 -19.98 -9.40
C ASP A 161 9.89 -19.23 -8.06
N LYS A 162 9.37 -18.00 -8.09
CA LYS A 162 9.12 -17.16 -6.92
C LYS A 162 7.78 -17.47 -6.25
N THR A 163 7.70 -17.20 -4.95
CA THR A 163 6.46 -17.29 -4.17
C THR A 163 6.12 -15.93 -3.58
N LEU A 164 4.96 -15.40 -3.97
CA LEU A 164 4.32 -14.25 -3.35
C LEU A 164 3.40 -14.74 -2.23
N GLN A 165 3.55 -14.18 -1.03
CA GLN A 165 2.65 -14.39 0.09
C GLN A 165 1.91 -13.08 0.37
N ILE A 166 0.58 -13.14 0.44
CA ILE A 166 -0.27 -12.03 0.86
C ILE A 166 -0.71 -12.33 2.30
N ILE A 167 -0.40 -11.44 3.22
CA ILE A 167 -0.72 -11.56 4.64
C ILE A 167 -1.77 -10.50 4.96
N MET A 168 -3.01 -10.94 5.19
CA MET A 168 -4.15 -10.10 5.55
C MET A 168 -4.22 -9.98 7.07
N LEU A 169 -4.08 -8.75 7.57
CA LEU A 169 -4.19 -8.47 9.00
C LEU A 169 -5.63 -8.16 9.42
N ASP A 170 -5.81 -8.09 10.72
CA ASP A 170 -7.03 -7.66 11.40
C ASP A 170 -6.56 -6.77 12.55
N THR A 171 -6.69 -5.48 12.36
CA THR A 171 -6.20 -4.43 13.27
C THR A 171 -7.30 -3.99 14.25
N ARG A 172 -8.46 -4.67 14.27
CA ARG A 172 -9.65 -4.26 15.05
C ARG A 172 -10.01 -5.29 16.12
N THR A 173 -10.18 -6.58 15.77
CA THR A 173 -10.72 -7.61 16.67
C THR A 173 -10.06 -7.66 18.05
N PHE A 174 -8.74 -7.50 18.05
CA PHE A 174 -7.91 -7.65 19.23
C PHE A 174 -7.35 -6.33 19.74
N ARG A 175 -7.53 -5.21 19.04
CA ARG A 175 -6.86 -3.98 19.41
C ARG A 175 -7.43 -3.40 20.71
N ASP A 176 -6.54 -2.98 21.62
CA ASP A 176 -6.93 -2.19 22.79
C ASP A 176 -7.37 -0.77 22.39
N ASP A 177 -8.04 -0.07 23.30
CA ASP A 177 -8.43 1.32 23.03
C ASP A 177 -7.19 2.21 22.85
N LEU A 178 -7.27 3.14 21.91
CA LEU A 178 -6.23 4.15 21.68
C LEU A 178 -6.23 5.21 22.80
N LEU A 179 -5.07 5.77 23.08
CA LEU A 179 -4.95 6.86 24.05
C LEU A 179 -5.32 8.19 23.40
N LYS A 180 -6.49 8.72 23.75
CA LYS A 180 -6.97 10.00 23.26
C LYS A 180 -6.10 11.17 23.75
N ASN A 181 -5.95 12.17 22.90
CA ASN A 181 -5.43 13.49 23.25
C ASN A 181 -6.52 14.32 23.96
N GLU A 182 -7.00 13.83 25.10
CA GLU A 182 -8.10 14.43 25.85
C GLU A 182 -7.77 14.53 27.36
N PRO A 183 -7.84 15.74 27.97
CA PRO A 183 -8.04 17.04 27.31
C PRO A 183 -6.90 17.36 26.32
N LYS A 184 -7.19 18.16 25.29
CA LYS A 184 -6.23 18.47 24.22
C LYS A 184 -4.94 19.06 24.77
N ASN A 185 -3.83 18.40 24.48
CA ASN A 185 -2.49 18.88 24.73
C ASN A 185 -1.83 19.25 23.40
N SER A 186 -1.42 20.51 23.26
CA SER A 186 -0.80 21.04 22.03
C SER A 186 0.58 20.46 21.71
N ALA A 187 1.19 19.71 22.64
CA ALA A 187 2.40 18.94 22.37
C ALA A 187 2.15 17.74 21.44
N TYR A 188 0.90 17.32 21.30
CA TYR A 188 0.48 16.22 20.44
C TYR A 188 -0.44 16.73 19.33
N LYS A 189 -0.41 16.03 18.20
CA LYS A 189 -1.25 16.32 17.05
C LYS A 189 -2.60 15.58 17.17
N ASN A 190 -3.63 16.14 16.54
CA ASN A 190 -4.91 15.49 16.26
C ASN A 190 -5.49 14.72 17.48
N ASP A 191 -5.98 13.51 17.28
CA ASP A 191 -6.92 12.83 18.19
C ASP A 191 -6.26 11.89 19.19
N TYR A 192 -5.08 11.37 18.87
CA TYR A 192 -4.41 10.32 19.62
C TYR A 192 -2.96 10.66 19.97
N VAL A 193 -2.53 10.24 21.16
CA VAL A 193 -1.14 10.34 21.61
C VAL A 193 -0.49 8.95 21.61
N PRO A 194 0.84 8.83 21.45
CA PRO A 194 1.50 7.54 21.48
C PRO A 194 1.35 6.84 22.85
N TYR A 195 0.83 5.62 22.84
CA TYR A 195 0.76 4.74 23.99
C TYR A 195 2.10 4.01 24.16
N THR A 196 2.94 4.45 25.09
CA THR A 196 4.33 3.97 25.21
C THR A 196 4.53 2.80 26.18
N LYS A 197 3.51 2.44 26.97
CA LYS A 197 3.55 1.24 27.83
C LYS A 197 3.32 -0.01 26.99
N LYS A 198 3.93 -1.14 27.40
CA LYS A 198 3.92 -2.42 26.66
C LYS A 198 2.79 -3.37 27.06
N ASP A 199 1.71 -2.85 27.64
CA ASP A 199 0.54 -3.58 28.14
C ASP A 199 -0.71 -3.43 27.23
N SER A 200 -0.57 -2.77 26.09
CA SER A 200 -1.59 -2.70 25.02
C SER A 200 -1.13 -3.44 23.76
N THR A 201 -2.08 -3.82 22.90
CA THR A 201 -1.77 -4.51 21.65
C THR A 201 -2.70 -4.14 20.50
N ILE A 202 -2.21 -4.26 19.27
CA ILE A 202 -3.01 -4.15 18.04
C ILE A 202 -3.53 -5.51 17.61
N LEU A 203 -2.63 -6.47 17.37
CA LEU A 203 -3.00 -7.78 16.82
C LEU A 203 -3.44 -8.77 17.91
N GLY A 204 -3.07 -8.55 19.17
CA GLY A 204 -3.30 -9.53 20.23
C GLY A 204 -2.45 -10.79 20.10
N ASN A 205 -2.34 -11.54 21.20
CA ASN A 205 -1.41 -12.66 21.29
C ASN A 205 -1.67 -13.78 20.26
N LYS A 206 -2.95 -14.05 19.94
CA LYS A 206 -3.33 -15.10 18.97
C LYS A 206 -2.80 -14.78 17.57
N GLN A 207 -3.07 -13.58 17.08
CA GLN A 207 -2.66 -13.16 15.75
C GLN A 207 -1.16 -12.88 15.68
N TRP A 208 -0.53 -12.35 16.73
CA TRP A 208 0.93 -12.21 16.78
C TRP A 208 1.64 -13.56 16.60
N LYS A 209 1.17 -14.59 17.31
CA LYS A 209 1.73 -15.95 17.19
C LYS A 209 1.48 -16.54 15.80
N TRP A 210 0.30 -16.30 15.23
CA TRP A 210 0.00 -16.69 13.86
C TRP A 210 0.92 -15.99 12.86
N LEU A 211 1.11 -14.68 12.99
CA LEU A 211 1.95 -13.87 12.11
C LEU A 211 3.41 -14.32 12.16
N GLU A 212 3.93 -14.66 13.34
CA GLU A 212 5.27 -15.24 13.49
C GLU A 212 5.42 -16.55 12.70
N ASN A 213 4.42 -17.43 12.77
CA ASN A 213 4.41 -18.66 11.99
C ASN A 213 4.35 -18.37 10.48
N GLU A 214 3.51 -17.42 10.04
CA GLU A 214 3.39 -17.04 8.64
C GLU A 214 4.69 -16.44 8.08
N LEU A 215 5.36 -15.58 8.84
CA LEU A 215 6.62 -14.96 8.43
C LEU A 215 7.79 -15.94 8.43
N SER A 216 7.65 -17.07 9.14
CA SER A 216 8.62 -18.17 9.13
C SER A 216 8.45 -19.12 7.92
N LYS A 217 7.30 -19.09 7.24
CA LYS A 217 7.07 -19.87 6.01
C LYS A 217 7.86 -19.28 4.85
N LYS A 218 8.31 -20.12 3.92
CA LYS A 218 9.09 -19.67 2.74
C LYS A 218 8.22 -18.85 1.77
N ALA A 219 8.68 -17.64 1.46
CA ALA A 219 8.20 -16.79 0.39
C ALA A 219 9.31 -15.80 0.00
N ASP A 220 9.32 -15.39 -1.26
CA ASP A 220 10.28 -14.43 -1.81
C ASP A 220 9.81 -12.98 -1.61
N ILE A 221 8.50 -12.76 -1.75
CA ILE A 221 7.85 -11.46 -1.68
C ILE A 221 6.64 -11.58 -0.75
N ARG A 222 6.42 -10.58 0.09
CA ARG A 222 5.34 -10.53 1.07
C ARG A 222 4.61 -9.20 1.00
N ILE A 223 3.31 -9.25 0.77
CA ILE A 223 2.44 -8.07 0.92
C ILE A 223 1.73 -8.16 2.26
N ILE A 224 1.93 -7.17 3.12
CA ILE A 224 1.19 -7.03 4.38
C ILE A 224 0.02 -6.08 4.12
N ALA A 225 -1.19 -6.63 4.08
CA ALA A 225 -2.43 -5.86 3.98
C ALA A 225 -2.88 -5.46 5.39
N SER A 226 -2.63 -4.20 5.74
CA SER A 226 -3.05 -3.56 6.99
C SER A 226 -4.11 -2.52 6.67
N SER A 227 -5.13 -2.37 7.51
CA SER A 227 -6.06 -1.25 7.33
C SER A 227 -5.44 0.07 7.79
N LEU A 228 -4.63 0.02 8.84
CA LEU A 228 -3.93 1.15 9.43
C LEU A 228 -2.59 1.44 8.74
N GLN A 229 -2.22 2.72 8.61
CA GLN A 229 -0.88 3.14 8.16
C GLN A 229 0.23 2.61 9.07
N PHE A 230 1.29 2.06 8.47
CA PHE A 230 2.42 1.45 9.17
C PHE A 230 3.68 2.31 9.14
N GLY A 231 4.13 2.76 7.97
CA GLY A 231 5.47 3.32 7.75
C GLY A 231 5.58 4.84 7.89
N HIS A 232 4.49 5.55 8.12
CA HIS A 232 4.49 7.01 8.24
C HIS A 232 5.07 7.52 9.57
N GLU A 233 5.39 8.80 9.64
CA GLU A 233 5.65 9.50 10.90
C GLU A 233 4.39 9.67 11.73
N TYR A 234 4.52 9.62 13.06
CA TYR A 234 3.41 9.94 13.97
C TYR A 234 2.76 11.28 13.62
N ASN A 235 1.46 11.22 13.40
CA ASN A 235 0.65 12.38 13.03
C ASN A 235 -0.58 12.58 13.92
N GLY A 236 -0.81 11.71 14.90
CA GLY A 236 -1.94 11.81 15.84
C GLY A 236 -3.27 11.28 15.34
N TYR A 237 -3.39 10.87 14.08
CA TYR A 237 -4.51 10.06 13.62
C TYR A 237 -4.26 8.58 13.93
N GLU A 238 -5.30 7.77 13.70
CA GLU A 238 -5.27 6.35 13.94
C GLU A 238 -4.27 5.63 13.01
N SER A 239 -3.35 4.87 13.59
CA SER A 239 -2.26 4.20 12.88
C SER A 239 -1.48 3.26 13.81
N TRP A 240 -0.54 2.51 13.23
CA TRP A 240 0.43 1.76 14.04
C TRP A 240 1.29 2.64 14.96
N THR A 241 1.44 3.94 14.65
CA THR A 241 2.25 4.86 15.47
C THR A 241 1.60 5.24 16.79
N ASN A 242 0.30 4.96 16.99
CA ASN A 242 -0.34 5.14 18.29
C ASN A 242 0.12 4.08 19.31
N MET A 243 0.62 2.92 18.86
CA MET A 243 1.23 1.89 19.72
C MET A 243 2.65 1.56 19.22
N PRO A 244 3.63 2.47 19.42
CA PRO A 244 4.96 2.34 18.83
C PRO A 244 5.70 1.07 19.26
N HIS A 245 5.39 0.49 20.42
CA HIS A 245 5.95 -0.80 20.85
C HIS A 245 5.45 -1.97 20.00
N GLU A 246 4.22 -1.93 19.49
CA GLU A 246 3.67 -2.96 18.60
C GLU A 246 4.19 -2.80 17.17
N GLN A 247 4.39 -1.56 16.71
CA GLN A 247 5.09 -1.29 15.45
C GLN A 247 6.53 -1.82 15.50
N ALA A 248 7.27 -1.50 16.57
CA ALA A 248 8.64 -2.00 16.78
C ALA A 248 8.67 -3.54 16.87
N LYS A 249 7.71 -4.15 17.56
CA LYS A 249 7.56 -5.62 17.63
C LYS A 249 7.37 -6.26 16.26
N PHE A 250 6.66 -5.61 15.34
CA PHE A 250 6.55 -6.10 13.95
C PHE A 250 7.91 -6.05 13.25
N VAL A 251 8.62 -4.92 13.33
CA VAL A 251 9.96 -4.77 12.73
C VAL A 251 10.92 -5.84 13.28
N ASP A 252 10.92 -6.04 14.60
CA ASP A 252 11.71 -7.08 15.27
C ASP A 252 11.33 -8.48 14.80
N LEU A 253 10.04 -8.74 14.58
CA LEU A 253 9.57 -10.03 14.08
C LEU A 253 10.06 -10.30 12.66
N ILE A 254 10.00 -9.31 11.76
CA ILE A 254 10.55 -9.42 10.39
C ILE A 254 12.06 -9.75 10.45
N ALA A 255 12.80 -9.05 11.31
CA ALA A 255 14.23 -9.29 11.53
C ALA A 255 14.51 -10.69 12.10
N LYS A 256 13.70 -11.13 13.07
CA LYS A 256 13.82 -12.43 13.75
C LYS A 256 13.58 -13.58 12.78
N THR A 257 12.53 -13.52 11.97
CA THR A 257 12.19 -14.60 11.03
C THR A 257 12.96 -14.52 9.71
N LYS A 258 13.76 -13.47 9.51
CA LYS A 258 14.42 -13.16 8.24
C LYS A 258 13.43 -13.13 7.07
N ALA A 259 12.25 -12.57 7.31
CA ALA A 259 11.22 -12.45 6.28
C ALA A 259 11.69 -11.47 5.19
N ASN A 260 12.04 -11.98 4.02
CA ASN A 260 12.41 -11.18 2.85
C ASN A 260 11.20 -10.60 2.13
N GLY A 261 11.42 -9.52 1.40
CA GLY A 261 10.48 -9.01 0.42
C GLY A 261 9.22 -8.39 1.01
N VAL A 262 9.25 -7.89 2.24
CA VAL A 262 8.07 -7.32 2.92
C VAL A 262 7.77 -5.90 2.41
N VAL A 263 6.56 -5.72 1.90
CA VAL A 263 5.96 -4.42 1.53
C VAL A 263 4.60 -4.30 2.21
N PHE A 264 4.35 -3.17 2.86
CA PHE A 264 3.06 -2.84 3.46
C PHE A 264 2.18 -2.11 2.45
N ILE A 265 0.89 -2.40 2.51
CA ILE A 265 -0.17 -1.58 1.90
C ILE A 265 -1.18 -1.20 3.00
N SER A 266 -1.62 0.05 2.99
CA SER A 266 -2.43 0.63 4.07
C SER A 266 -3.55 1.58 3.61
N GLY A 267 -4.47 1.90 4.53
CA GLY A 267 -5.70 2.67 4.31
C GLY A 267 -5.96 3.74 5.39
N ASP A 268 -7.22 3.84 5.85
CA ASP A 268 -7.76 4.68 6.94
C ASP A 268 -7.79 6.21 6.69
N VAL A 269 -6.67 6.80 6.29
CA VAL A 269 -6.44 8.25 6.44
C VAL A 269 -7.05 9.20 5.38
N HIS A 270 -7.78 8.71 4.37
CA HIS A 270 -8.38 9.53 3.29
C HIS A 270 -7.40 10.33 2.40
N TRP A 271 -6.12 9.97 2.39
CA TRP A 271 -5.15 10.36 1.37
C TRP A 271 -4.29 9.15 0.96
N GLY A 272 -3.52 9.30 -0.12
CA GLY A 272 -2.49 8.34 -0.51
C GLY A 272 -1.08 8.91 -0.38
N GLU A 273 -0.13 8.06 -0.04
CA GLU A 273 1.29 8.37 0.00
C GLU A 273 2.14 7.10 -0.03
N ILE A 274 3.42 7.24 -0.38
CA ILE A 274 4.41 6.17 -0.25
C ILE A 274 5.38 6.57 0.85
N SER A 275 5.58 5.69 1.83
CA SER A 275 6.56 5.85 2.89
C SER A 275 7.70 4.84 2.75
N LYS A 276 8.93 5.29 3.02
CA LYS A 276 10.11 4.45 3.18
C LYS A 276 10.68 4.62 4.58
N MET A 277 10.26 3.76 5.49
CA MET A 277 10.70 3.79 6.88
C MET A 277 12.05 3.11 7.04
N LYS A 278 13.06 3.84 7.53
CA LYS A 278 14.34 3.24 7.94
C LYS A 278 14.14 2.41 9.21
N THR A 279 14.77 1.24 9.27
CA THR A 279 14.76 0.36 10.44
C THR A 279 16.19 0.16 10.94
N ASN A 280 16.35 -0.18 12.23
CA ASN A 280 17.67 -0.34 12.84
C ASN A 280 18.23 -1.77 12.69
N ASN A 281 17.36 -2.76 12.59
CA ASN A 281 17.69 -4.20 12.62
C ASN A 281 17.08 -4.98 11.45
N SER A 282 16.51 -4.29 10.47
CA SER A 282 15.98 -4.86 9.22
C SER A 282 16.42 -4.01 8.02
N TYR A 283 15.92 -4.34 6.84
CA TYR A 283 15.98 -3.48 5.67
C TYR A 283 14.94 -2.35 5.75
N PRO A 284 14.99 -1.31 4.89
CA PRO A 284 13.97 -0.27 4.83
C PRO A 284 12.58 -0.85 4.52
N LEU A 285 11.55 -0.48 5.27
CA LEU A 285 10.18 -0.95 5.05
C LEU A 285 9.41 0.06 4.22
N TYR A 286 8.87 -0.41 3.10
CA TYR A 286 7.96 0.36 2.26
C TYR A 286 6.52 0.18 2.73
N ASP A 287 5.77 1.28 2.79
CA ASP A 287 4.33 1.31 3.05
C ASP A 287 3.65 2.19 2.01
N VAL A 288 2.73 1.61 1.23
CA VAL A 288 1.94 2.34 0.25
C VAL A 288 0.53 2.50 0.77
N THR A 289 0.19 3.72 1.15
CA THR A 289 -1.15 4.06 1.60
C THR A 289 -1.99 4.46 0.40
N SER A 290 -3.13 3.80 0.20
CA SER A 290 -4.16 4.22 -0.74
C SER A 290 -5.50 4.29 -0.02
N SER A 291 -5.76 5.46 0.56
CA SER A 291 -6.94 5.68 1.38
C SER A 291 -7.82 6.74 0.77
N GLY A 292 -8.95 6.35 0.16
CA GLY A 292 -9.86 7.28 -0.48
C GLY A 292 -10.37 6.85 -1.84
N ILE A 293 -10.95 5.65 -1.97
CA ILE A 293 -11.70 5.27 -3.17
C ILE A 293 -12.85 6.29 -3.41
N THR A 294 -13.47 6.76 -2.33
CA THR A 294 -14.56 7.76 -2.37
C THR A 294 -14.40 8.91 -1.37
N GLN A 295 -13.52 8.76 -0.38
CA GLN A 295 -13.24 9.80 0.60
C GLN A 295 -11.99 10.62 0.24
N THR A 296 -11.98 11.84 0.74
CA THR A 296 -10.88 12.78 0.66
C THR A 296 -10.77 13.50 2.00
N TRP A 297 -9.59 13.97 2.37
CA TRP A 297 -9.41 14.84 3.53
C TRP A 297 -9.19 16.30 3.13
N THR A 298 -9.36 17.23 4.05
CA THR A 298 -9.13 18.67 3.78
C THR A 298 -7.66 19.04 3.73
N SER A 299 -6.81 18.24 4.36
CA SER A 299 -5.37 18.48 4.49
C SER A 299 -4.61 17.17 4.69
N THR A 300 -3.29 17.21 4.69
CA THR A 300 -2.45 16.06 4.99
C THR A 300 -1.51 16.41 6.12
N GLU A 301 -0.99 15.39 6.80
CA GLU A 301 0.05 15.58 7.81
C GLU A 301 1.46 15.50 7.22
N SER A 302 2.42 16.08 7.94
CA SER A 302 3.84 15.90 7.62
C SER A 302 4.24 14.45 7.84
N ASN A 303 5.07 13.92 6.94
CA ASN A 303 5.60 12.57 7.08
C ASN A 303 7.07 12.56 6.63
N LYS A 304 8.01 12.51 7.57
CA LYS A 304 9.45 12.46 7.24
C LYS A 304 9.88 11.22 6.44
N ASN A 305 9.07 10.16 6.44
CA ASN A 305 9.34 8.94 5.69
C ASN A 305 8.74 8.97 4.27
N ARG A 306 7.93 10.00 3.94
CA ARG A 306 7.29 10.11 2.63
C ARG A 306 8.33 10.21 1.52
N ILE A 307 8.09 9.46 0.45
CA ILE A 307 8.80 9.57 -0.81
C ILE A 307 7.79 9.86 -1.93
N GLY A 308 8.15 10.79 -2.80
CA GLY A 308 7.24 11.30 -3.83
C GLY A 308 6.10 12.15 -3.28
N ASP A 309 5.10 12.38 -4.11
CA ASP A 309 3.99 13.27 -3.83
C ASP A 309 2.89 12.60 -2.99
N VAL A 310 2.15 13.42 -2.24
CA VAL A 310 0.94 13.03 -1.52
C VAL A 310 -0.30 13.28 -2.37
N ILE A 311 -1.30 12.41 -2.28
CA ILE A 311 -2.54 12.51 -3.05
C ILE A 311 -3.74 12.67 -2.10
N ILE A 312 -4.34 13.85 -2.09
CA ILE A 312 -5.55 14.15 -1.31
C ILE A 312 -6.82 13.73 -2.05
N GLN A 313 -6.75 13.68 -3.38
CA GLN A 313 -7.88 13.30 -4.23
C GLN A 313 -8.16 11.79 -4.13
N ASN A 314 -9.33 11.37 -4.63
CA ASN A 314 -9.64 9.95 -4.67
C ASN A 314 -8.58 9.18 -5.44
N ASN A 315 -8.15 8.07 -4.87
CA ASN A 315 -6.94 7.38 -5.30
C ASN A 315 -7.08 5.85 -5.29
N ILE A 316 -6.19 5.19 -6.03
CA ILE A 316 -5.99 3.75 -5.99
C ILE A 316 -4.50 3.42 -6.06
N GLY A 317 -4.06 2.43 -5.28
CA GLY A 317 -2.70 1.92 -5.31
C GLY A 317 -2.52 0.78 -6.30
N LEU A 318 -1.31 0.64 -6.83
CA LEU A 318 -0.90 -0.48 -7.67
C LEU A 318 0.54 -0.87 -7.36
N ILE A 319 0.75 -2.13 -6.99
CA ILE A 319 2.07 -2.77 -6.97
C ILE A 319 2.21 -3.62 -8.23
N GLU A 320 3.33 -3.45 -8.94
CA GLU A 320 3.72 -4.31 -10.04
C GLU A 320 5.00 -5.05 -9.70
N ILE A 321 4.96 -6.37 -9.77
CA ILE A 321 6.10 -7.25 -9.51
C ILE A 321 6.56 -7.85 -10.84
N PHE A 322 7.71 -7.42 -11.33
CA PHE A 322 8.35 -7.99 -12.52
C PHE A 322 9.26 -9.14 -12.07
N TYR A 323 8.72 -10.36 -12.09
CA TYR A 323 9.30 -11.50 -11.37
C TYR A 323 10.16 -12.43 -12.23
N LYS A 324 10.19 -12.26 -13.56
CA LYS A 324 11.02 -13.07 -14.46
C LYS A 324 12.48 -12.61 -14.53
N ASP A 325 12.75 -11.40 -14.10
CA ASP A 325 14.11 -10.90 -13.97
C ASP A 325 14.84 -11.68 -12.87
N LYS A 326 16.13 -11.96 -13.10
CA LYS A 326 17.00 -12.62 -12.09
C LYS A 326 16.92 -11.90 -10.74
N GLU A 327 16.75 -10.58 -10.80
CA GLU A 327 16.49 -9.73 -9.65
C GLU A 327 15.15 -9.01 -9.88
N PRO A 328 14.07 -9.43 -9.20
CA PRO A 328 12.75 -8.87 -9.45
C PRO A 328 12.69 -7.36 -9.18
N LEU A 329 12.12 -6.61 -10.12
CA LEU A 329 11.80 -5.19 -9.96
C LEU A 329 10.39 -5.05 -9.39
N ILE A 330 10.26 -4.25 -8.31
CA ILE A 330 8.98 -3.90 -7.70
C ILE A 330 8.70 -2.43 -7.99
N LYS A 331 7.53 -2.13 -8.53
CA LYS A 331 7.03 -0.75 -8.72
C LYS A 331 5.84 -0.50 -7.82
N LEU A 332 5.90 0.59 -7.09
CA LEU A 332 4.82 1.14 -6.26
C LEU A 332 4.24 2.34 -7.00
N ASN A 333 2.93 2.37 -7.20
CA ASN A 333 2.27 3.46 -7.89
C ASN A 333 1.01 3.88 -7.14
N LEU A 334 0.73 5.18 -7.14
CA LEU A 334 -0.52 5.78 -6.71
C LEU A 334 -1.14 6.55 -7.87
N PHE A 335 -2.41 6.25 -8.14
CA PHE A 335 -3.17 6.86 -9.22
C PHE A 335 -4.29 7.74 -8.66
N ASP A 336 -4.50 8.90 -9.28
CA ASP A 336 -5.78 9.61 -9.24
C ASP A 336 -6.59 9.33 -10.51
N LYS A 337 -7.67 10.10 -10.70
CA LYS A 337 -8.46 10.04 -11.95
C LYS A 337 -7.63 10.35 -13.20
N ASN A 338 -6.66 11.25 -13.12
CA ASN A 338 -5.88 11.77 -14.24
C ASN A 338 -4.70 10.87 -14.62
N GLY A 339 -4.14 10.08 -13.69
CA GLY A 339 -2.97 9.27 -13.96
C GLY A 339 -2.18 8.91 -12.71
N ILE A 340 -0.89 8.59 -12.89
CA ILE A 340 0.04 8.37 -11.78
C ILE A 340 0.36 9.72 -11.15
N VAL A 341 0.22 9.82 -9.83
CA VAL A 341 0.59 11.01 -9.05
C VAL A 341 1.90 10.77 -8.31
N SER A 342 2.09 9.58 -7.75
CA SER A 342 3.33 9.22 -7.04
C SER A 342 3.74 7.82 -7.43
N ASN A 343 5.05 7.61 -7.59
CA ASN A 343 5.61 6.30 -7.89
C ASN A 343 7.00 6.15 -7.30
N HIS A 344 7.37 4.91 -7.01
CA HIS A 344 8.71 4.53 -6.58
C HIS A 344 9.02 3.11 -7.07
N ASN A 345 10.28 2.82 -7.38
CA ASN A 345 10.70 1.47 -7.76
C ASN A 345 11.98 1.06 -7.04
N PHE A 346 12.14 -0.23 -6.84
CA PHE A 346 13.32 -0.82 -6.22
C PHE A 346 13.44 -2.29 -6.60
N LEU A 347 14.65 -2.83 -6.45
CA LEU A 347 14.94 -4.24 -6.68
C LEU A 347 14.64 -5.03 -5.40
N LEU A 348 14.20 -6.28 -5.54
CA LEU A 348 13.86 -7.14 -4.39
C LEU A 348 15.02 -7.31 -3.39
N SER A 349 16.27 -7.22 -3.86
CA SER A 349 17.46 -7.27 -2.99
C SER A 349 17.51 -6.14 -1.97
N GLU A 350 16.91 -4.98 -2.26
CA GLU A 350 16.87 -3.84 -1.35
C GLU A 350 16.08 -4.14 -0.06
N ILE A 351 15.11 -5.04 -0.16
CA ILE A 351 14.27 -5.49 0.95
C ILE A 351 14.46 -6.96 1.28
N SER A 352 15.70 -7.44 1.14
CA SER A 352 16.10 -8.79 1.49
C SER A 352 17.23 -8.76 2.53
N PHE A 353 17.21 -9.71 3.46
CA PHE A 353 18.35 -10.01 4.30
C PHE A 353 19.44 -10.65 3.43
N ASN A 354 20.64 -10.06 3.50
CA ASN A 354 21.85 -10.59 2.87
C ASN A 354 22.29 -11.93 3.47
#